data_AF-A0A9R1GLP6-F1
#
_entry.id   AF-A0A9R1GLP6-F1
#
_cell.length_a   1.000
_cell.length_b   1.000
_cell.length_c   1.000
_cell.angle_alpha   90.00
_cell.angle_beta   90.00
_cell.angle_gamma   90.00
#
_symmetry.space_group_name_H-M   'P 1'
#
loop_
_entity.id
_entity.type
_entity.pdbx_description
1 polymer ?
#
loop_
_entity_poly.entity_id
_entity_poly.type
_entity_poly.pdbx_seq_one_letter_code
_entity_poly.pdbx_strand_id
1 'polypeptide(L)'
;MTRQVMHLQLNSTNDPVPRLFVDVSPPVISAPPKHRSAAPPKTRSISALVRQSARQAAQLSSVPVAKRASLLVVKRLDMLGPKEKMNAKVSEALICRFDEPLMEEDISIIAKLTCLDPVALRIAGRMAGPDADADAAA
;
A
#
# COMPACT_ATOMS: atom_id res chain seq x y z
N MET A 1 10.63 26.41 31.41
CA MET A 1 11.09 25.27 32.24
C MET A 1 11.22 24.04 31.35
N THR A 2 12.44 23.64 31.01
CA THR A 2 12.71 22.45 30.18
C THR A 2 13.19 21.31 31.08
N ARG A 3 12.41 20.23 31.15
CA ARG A 3 12.77 19.01 31.90
C ARG A 3 13.94 18.32 31.19
N GLN A 4 15.10 18.26 31.83
CA GLN A 4 16.20 17.39 31.43
C GLN A 4 15.80 15.93 31.75
N VAL A 5 15.93 15.05 30.75
CA VAL A 5 15.73 13.60 30.90
C VAL A 5 17.00 13.02 31.51
N MET A 6 16.87 12.34 32.65
CA MET A 6 18.00 11.71 33.33
C MET A 6 18.54 10.55 32.50
N HIS A 7 19.85 10.56 32.26
CA HIS A 7 20.56 9.51 31.58
C HIS A 7 20.76 8.33 32.55
N LEU A 8 20.14 7.19 32.27
CA LEU A 8 20.29 5.97 33.07
C LEU A 8 21.63 5.32 32.73
N GLN A 9 22.60 5.35 33.65
CA GLN A 9 23.85 4.59 33.53
C GLN A 9 23.63 3.18 34.09
N LEU A 10 23.66 2.18 33.21
CA LEU A 10 23.65 0.77 33.60
C LEU A 10 25.09 0.32 33.85
N ASN A 11 25.41 0.08 35.13
CA ASN A 11 26.67 -0.50 35.57
C ASN A 11 26.87 -1.88 34.94
N SER A 12 27.84 -1.99 34.04
CA SER A 12 28.18 -3.23 33.36
C SER A 12 29.29 -3.95 34.13
N THR A 13 28.90 -4.81 35.07
CA THR A 13 29.82 -5.73 35.74
C THR A 13 29.89 -7.01 34.91
N ASN A 14 31.02 -7.20 34.22
CA ASN A 14 31.58 -8.48 33.75
C ASN A 14 30.63 -9.53 33.14
N ASP A 15 30.24 -9.36 31.88
CA ASP A 15 29.90 -10.48 30.98
C ASP A 15 30.19 -10.10 29.51
N PRO A 16 30.65 -11.03 28.65
CA PRO A 16 31.07 -10.73 27.29
C PRO A 16 29.86 -10.70 26.36
N VAL A 17 29.04 -9.66 26.46
CA VAL A 17 28.01 -9.39 25.45
C VAL A 17 28.68 -8.70 24.26
N PRO A 18 28.52 -9.18 23.01
CA PRO A 18 29.06 -8.48 21.85
C PRO A 18 28.41 -7.08 21.78
N ARG A 19 29.23 -6.04 21.95
CA ARG A 19 28.80 -4.65 21.85
C ARG A 19 28.26 -4.41 20.44
N LEU A 20 26.94 -4.39 20.30
CA LEU A 20 26.22 -4.14 19.05
C LEU A 20 26.47 -2.75 18.46
N PHE A 21 26.98 -1.81 19.27
CA PHE A 21 27.39 -0.49 18.84
C PHE A 21 28.84 -0.28 19.27
N VAL A 22 29.72 -0.27 18.28
CA VAL A 22 31.12 0.13 18.44
C VAL A 22 31.18 1.64 18.24
N ASP A 23 31.98 2.34 19.04
CA ASP A 23 32.27 3.75 18.80
C ASP A 23 32.92 3.90 17.41
N VAL A 24 32.18 4.51 16.49
CA VAL A 24 32.65 4.76 15.12
C VAL A 24 33.66 5.89 15.17
N SER A 25 34.85 5.66 14.58
CA SER A 25 35.86 6.71 14.42
C SER A 25 35.23 7.94 13.75
N PRO A 26 35.42 9.15 14.30
CA PRO A 26 34.86 10.36 13.70
C PRO A 26 35.35 10.51 12.25
N PRO A 27 34.48 10.95 11.31
CA PRO A 27 34.84 11.08 9.91
C PRO A 27 35.98 12.10 9.75
N VAL A 28 36.95 11.77 8.90
CA VAL A 28 38.16 12.57 8.62
C VAL A 28 37.84 13.93 7.97
N ILE A 29 36.59 14.15 7.55
CA ILE A 29 36.19 15.40 6.90
C ILE A 29 35.92 16.45 7.98
N SER A 30 36.86 17.39 8.12
CA SER A 30 36.74 18.53 9.02
C SER A 30 35.64 19.48 8.58
N ALA A 31 34.53 19.49 9.33
CA ALA A 31 33.45 20.47 9.33
C ALA A 31 32.54 20.56 8.07
N PRO A 32 31.23 20.78 8.25
CA PRO A 32 30.34 21.13 7.15
C PRO A 32 30.69 22.54 6.62
N PRO A 33 30.55 22.80 5.30
CA PRO A 33 30.87 24.10 4.74
C PRO A 33 30.01 25.20 5.36
N LYS A 34 30.68 26.27 5.84
CA LYS A 34 30.03 27.49 6.34
C LYS A 34 29.15 28.09 5.23
N HIS A 35 27.83 28.06 5.42
CA HIS A 35 26.87 28.73 4.55
C HIS A 35 27.22 30.22 4.44
N ARG A 36 27.51 30.71 3.22
CA ARG A 36 27.60 32.15 2.93
C ARG A 36 26.18 32.70 2.81
N SER A 37 25.78 33.61 3.71
CA SER A 37 24.57 34.43 3.51
C SER A 37 24.89 35.51 2.47
N ALA A 38 24.56 35.25 1.22
CA ALA A 38 24.50 36.29 0.19
C ALA A 38 23.23 36.07 -0.60
N ALA A 39 22.12 36.59 -0.09
CA ALA A 39 20.87 36.63 -0.82
C ALA A 39 21.00 37.55 -2.04
N PRO A 40 20.17 37.30 -3.07
CA PRO A 40 19.40 38.39 -3.65
C PRO A 40 17.90 38.12 -3.41
N PRO A 41 17.07 39.16 -3.15
CA PRO A 41 15.65 38.97 -2.93
C PRO A 41 14.99 38.54 -4.24
N LYS A 42 14.81 37.24 -4.41
CA LYS A 42 13.99 36.69 -5.49
C LYS A 42 12.58 36.54 -4.95
N THR A 43 11.72 37.47 -5.35
CA THR A 43 10.30 37.23 -5.58
C THR A 43 10.17 35.87 -6.27
N ARG A 44 9.89 34.82 -5.48
CA ARG A 44 9.42 33.57 -6.05
C ARG A 44 8.02 33.85 -6.52
N SER A 45 7.85 34.03 -7.82
CA SER A 45 6.58 33.73 -8.45
C SER A 45 6.17 32.34 -7.97
N ILE A 46 4.90 32.18 -7.63
CA ILE A 46 4.32 30.90 -7.28
C ILE A 46 4.38 30.05 -8.56
N SER A 47 5.51 29.40 -8.79
CA SER A 47 5.62 28.36 -9.81
C SER A 47 4.66 27.26 -9.36
N ALA A 48 3.59 27.06 -10.13
CA ALA A 48 2.60 26.04 -9.89
C ALA A 48 3.27 24.71 -9.52
N LEU A 49 2.95 24.21 -8.33
CA LEU A 49 3.37 22.90 -7.82
C LEU A 49 2.73 21.79 -8.67
N VAL A 50 3.25 21.51 -9.86
CA VAL A 50 2.88 20.28 -10.58
C VAL A 50 4.09 19.70 -11.28
N ARG A 51 4.93 18.99 -10.53
CA ARG A 51 5.87 18.00 -11.08
C ARG A 51 5.10 16.72 -11.42
N GLN A 52 4.14 16.78 -12.34
CA GLN A 52 3.54 15.56 -12.88
C GLN A 52 4.22 15.23 -14.20
N SER A 53 4.68 13.99 -14.32
CA SER A 53 5.18 13.49 -15.60
C SER A 53 4.05 13.45 -16.63
N ALA A 54 4.38 13.52 -17.93
CA ALA A 54 3.39 13.41 -19.01
C ALA A 54 2.50 12.16 -18.88
N ARG A 55 3.05 11.06 -18.35
CA ARG A 55 2.32 9.81 -18.08
C ARG A 55 1.28 9.96 -16.97
N GLN A 56 1.58 10.71 -15.92
CA GLN A 56 0.65 10.97 -14.82
C GLN A 56 -0.43 11.98 -15.22
N ALA A 57 -0.09 12.98 -16.04
CA ALA A 57 -1.04 13.94 -16.57
C ALA A 57 -2.07 13.29 -17.53
N ALA A 58 -1.68 12.22 -18.23
CA ALA A 58 -2.60 11.43 -19.06
C ALA A 58 -3.57 10.55 -18.25
N GLN A 59 -3.28 10.30 -16.96
CA GLN A 59 -4.08 9.43 -16.09
C GLN A 59 -4.74 10.21 -14.94
N LEU A 60 -5.47 11.27 -15.28
CA LEU A 60 -6.27 12.02 -14.32
C LEU A 60 -7.49 11.21 -13.91
N SER A 61 -7.39 10.51 -12.78
CA SER A 61 -8.56 9.88 -12.14
C SER A 61 -9.12 10.78 -11.06
N SER A 62 -10.35 11.24 -11.28
CA SER A 62 -11.16 12.02 -10.33
C SER A 62 -11.53 11.23 -9.07
N VAL A 63 -11.44 9.90 -9.12
CA VAL A 63 -11.81 9.02 -8.01
C VAL A 63 -10.68 9.02 -6.95
N PRO A 64 -10.99 9.29 -5.67
CA PRO A 64 -10.02 9.18 -4.58
C PRO A 64 -9.35 7.81 -4.57
N VAL A 65 -8.03 7.75 -4.34
CA VAL A 65 -7.24 6.50 -4.41
C VAL A 65 -7.85 5.39 -3.56
N ALA A 66 -8.29 5.69 -2.34
CA ALA A 66 -8.93 4.74 -1.44
C ALA A 66 -10.19 4.06 -2.01
N LYS A 67 -10.88 4.70 -2.96
CA LYS A 67 -12.10 4.17 -3.60
C LYS A 67 -11.84 3.48 -4.94
N ARG A 68 -10.61 3.56 -5.47
CA ARG A 68 -10.28 3.04 -6.81
C ARG A 68 -10.35 1.52 -6.87
N ALA A 69 -9.86 0.82 -5.85
CA ALA A 69 -9.88 -0.63 -5.79
C ALA A 69 -11.33 -1.15 -5.84
N SER A 70 -12.21 -0.64 -4.97
CA SER A 70 -13.62 -1.01 -4.94
C SER A 70 -14.32 -0.75 -6.28
N LEU A 71 -14.07 0.40 -6.90
CA LEU A 71 -14.63 0.74 -8.22
C LEU A 71 -14.12 -0.22 -9.32
N LEU A 72 -12.84 -0.60 -9.26
CA LEU A 72 -12.26 -1.53 -10.23
C LEU A 72 -12.85 -2.93 -10.11
N VAL A 73 -13.02 -3.44 -8.89
CA VAL A 73 -13.66 -4.74 -8.64
C VAL A 73 -15.07 -4.77 -9.23
N VAL A 74 -15.90 -3.80 -8.85
CA VAL A 74 -17.30 -3.68 -9.31
C VAL A 74 -17.40 -3.59 -10.84
N LYS A 75 -16.51 -2.80 -11.46
CA LYS A 75 -16.47 -2.66 -12.93
C LYS A 75 -16.03 -3.93 -13.65
N ARG A 76 -15.10 -4.69 -13.05
CA ARG A 76 -14.57 -5.91 -13.66
C ARG A 76 -15.50 -7.10 -13.48
N LEU A 77 -16.31 -7.10 -12.43
CA LEU A 77 -17.40 -8.05 -12.22
C LEU A 77 -18.67 -7.69 -13.02
N ASP A 78 -18.57 -6.79 -13.99
CA ASP A 78 -19.66 -6.32 -14.86
C ASP A 78 -20.93 -5.83 -14.14
N MET A 79 -20.80 -5.40 -12.88
CA MET A 79 -21.92 -4.92 -12.06
C MET A 79 -22.26 -3.45 -12.34
N LEU A 80 -21.47 -2.77 -13.17
CA LEU A 80 -21.56 -1.33 -13.39
C LEU A 80 -21.22 -0.99 -14.84
N GLY A 81 -22.10 -0.23 -15.51
CA GLY A 81 -21.86 0.22 -16.87
C GLY A 81 -20.66 1.19 -17.00
N PRO A 82 -20.11 1.40 -18.21
CA PRO A 82 -18.89 2.20 -18.43
C PRO A 82 -18.91 3.62 -17.86
N LYS A 83 -20.11 4.20 -17.71
CA LYS A 83 -20.33 5.58 -17.24
C LYS A 83 -21.12 5.66 -15.93
N GLU A 84 -21.50 4.52 -15.36
CA GLU A 84 -22.28 4.51 -14.13
C GLU A 84 -21.37 4.74 -12.92
N LYS A 85 -21.97 5.32 -11.88
CA LYS A 85 -21.31 5.59 -10.60
C LYS A 85 -21.72 4.52 -9.60
N MET A 86 -20.83 4.21 -8.66
CA MET A 86 -21.14 3.35 -7.53
C MET A 86 -22.41 3.85 -6.82
N ASN A 87 -23.42 3.00 -6.72
CA ASN A 87 -24.70 3.28 -6.07
C ASN A 87 -24.94 2.23 -4.97
N ALA A 88 -25.89 2.49 -4.07
CA ALA A 88 -26.17 1.59 -2.94
C ALA A 88 -26.60 0.19 -3.42
N LYS A 89 -27.37 0.13 -4.52
CA LYS A 89 -27.84 -1.12 -5.13
C LYS A 89 -26.68 -1.99 -5.63
N VAL A 90 -25.66 -1.39 -6.22
CA VAL A 90 -24.47 -2.10 -6.71
C VAL A 90 -23.59 -2.56 -5.56
N SER A 91 -23.45 -1.77 -4.48
CA SER A 91 -22.75 -2.25 -3.29
C SER A 91 -23.49 -3.41 -2.61
N GLU A 92 -24.82 -3.36 -2.55
CA GLU A 92 -25.64 -4.44 -2.00
C GLU A 92 -25.53 -5.69 -2.87
N ALA A 93 -25.67 -5.55 -4.19
CA ALA A 93 -25.49 -6.66 -5.13
C ALA A 93 -24.08 -7.27 -5.03
N LEU A 94 -23.03 -6.45 -4.81
CA LEU A 94 -21.67 -6.95 -4.60
C LEU A 94 -21.56 -7.77 -3.31
N ILE A 95 -22.24 -7.38 -2.24
CA ILE A 95 -22.28 -8.17 -1.00
C ILE A 95 -23.02 -9.49 -1.25
N CYS A 96 -24.19 -9.43 -1.88
CA CYS A 96 -24.99 -10.63 -2.20
C CYS A 96 -24.27 -11.60 -3.15
N ARG A 97 -23.36 -11.12 -4.01
CA ARG A 97 -22.52 -11.96 -4.87
C ARG A 97 -21.63 -12.93 -4.09
N PHE A 98 -21.29 -12.64 -2.83
CA PHE A 98 -20.50 -13.53 -1.98
C PHE A 98 -21.36 -14.47 -1.11
N ASP A 99 -22.69 -14.32 -1.12
CA ASP A 99 -23.60 -15.27 -0.47
C ASP A 99 -23.71 -16.56 -1.28
N GLU A 100 -23.53 -16.47 -2.59
CA GLU A 100 -23.42 -17.59 -3.53
C GLU A 100 -21.94 -17.95 -3.76
N PRO A 101 -21.62 -19.22 -4.09
CA PRO A 101 -20.25 -19.58 -4.49
C PRO A 101 -19.85 -18.77 -5.73
N LEU A 102 -18.69 -18.12 -5.66
CA LEU A 102 -18.18 -17.28 -6.74
C LEU A 102 -18.00 -18.08 -8.03
N MET A 103 -18.30 -17.47 -9.17
CA MET A 103 -18.03 -18.08 -10.47
C MET A 103 -16.52 -18.09 -10.73
N GLU A 104 -16.04 -19.03 -11.54
CA GLU A 104 -14.62 -19.14 -11.87
C GLU A 104 -14.08 -17.86 -12.55
N GLU A 105 -14.92 -17.21 -13.35
CA GLU A 105 -14.63 -15.92 -13.96
C GLU A 105 -14.39 -14.83 -12.91
N ASP A 106 -15.23 -14.77 -11.88
CA ASP A 106 -15.12 -13.80 -10.79
C ASP A 106 -13.83 -14.03 -9.99
N ILE A 107 -13.49 -15.29 -9.71
CA ILE A 107 -12.27 -15.67 -9.01
C ILE A 107 -11.04 -15.26 -9.83
N SER A 108 -11.04 -15.50 -11.14
CA SER A 108 -9.96 -15.05 -12.03
C SER A 108 -9.78 -13.53 -12.01
N ILE A 109 -10.90 -12.79 -12.00
CA ILE A 109 -10.89 -11.32 -11.91
C ILE A 109 -10.33 -10.86 -10.56
N ILE A 110 -10.80 -11.43 -9.45
CA ILE A 110 -10.36 -11.07 -8.09
C ILE A 110 -8.88 -11.40 -7.93
N ALA A 111 -8.43 -12.57 -8.37
CA ALA A 111 -7.02 -12.96 -8.35
C ALA A 111 -6.13 -11.96 -9.12
N LYS A 112 -6.55 -11.53 -10.32
CA LYS A 112 -5.82 -10.53 -11.11
C LYS A 112 -5.76 -9.16 -10.43
N LEU A 113 -6.83 -8.76 -9.73
CA LEU A 113 -6.91 -7.45 -9.06
C LEU A 113 -6.17 -7.41 -7.73
N THR A 114 -6.13 -8.52 -7.00
CA THR A 114 -5.59 -8.62 -5.64
C THR A 114 -4.24 -9.32 -5.56
N CYS A 115 -3.79 -9.94 -6.66
CA CYS A 115 -2.62 -10.81 -6.72
C CYS A 115 -2.68 -11.98 -5.72
N LEU A 116 -3.89 -12.43 -5.37
CA LEU A 116 -4.12 -13.61 -4.54
C LEU A 116 -4.10 -14.89 -5.37
N ASP A 117 -3.76 -16.01 -4.73
CA ASP A 117 -3.77 -17.33 -5.34
C ASP A 117 -5.23 -17.78 -5.64
N PRO A 118 -5.56 -18.15 -6.89
CA PRO A 118 -6.90 -18.61 -7.25
C PRO A 118 -7.37 -19.83 -6.46
N VAL A 119 -6.45 -20.75 -6.12
CA VAL A 119 -6.81 -21.96 -5.34
C VAL A 119 -7.20 -21.57 -3.92
N ALA A 120 -6.40 -20.71 -3.28
CA ALA A 120 -6.75 -20.15 -1.97
C ALA A 120 -8.10 -19.40 -1.99
N LEU A 121 -8.41 -18.68 -3.07
CA LEU A 121 -9.71 -18.00 -3.24
C LEU A 121 -10.88 -18.98 -3.36
N ARG A 122 -10.73 -20.10 -4.09
CA ARG A 122 -11.76 -21.16 -4.16
C ARG A 122 -12.04 -21.75 -2.77
N ILE A 123 -11.00 -22.10 -2.03
CA ILE A 123 -11.12 -22.65 -0.67
C ILE A 123 -11.81 -21.64 0.26
N ALA A 124 -11.39 -20.38 0.23
CA ALA A 124 -12.02 -19.31 1.02
C ALA A 124 -13.49 -19.08 0.63
N GLY A 125 -13.82 -19.22 -0.66
CA GLY A 125 -15.16 -19.17 -1.21
C GLY A 125 -16.00 -20.43 -0.96
N ARG A 126 -15.53 -21.36 -0.12
CA ARG A 126 -16.18 -22.67 0.16
C ARG A 126 -16.43 -23.52 -1.08
N MET A 127 -15.61 -23.34 -2.12
CA MET A 127 -15.62 -24.20 -3.30
C MET A 127 -14.67 -25.38 -3.09
N ALA A 128 -14.93 -26.48 -3.81
CA ALA A 128 -14.05 -27.63 -3.89
C ALA A 128 -12.61 -27.18 -4.22
N GLY A 129 -11.68 -27.47 -3.31
CA GLY A 129 -10.26 -27.37 -3.58
C GLY A 129 -9.80 -28.54 -4.45
N PRO A 130 -8.57 -28.50 -5.00
CA PRO A 130 -8.02 -29.57 -5.83
C PRO A 130 -8.02 -30.96 -5.17
N ASP A 131 -8.16 -31.04 -3.85
CA ASP A 131 -8.25 -32.30 -3.09
C ASP A 131 -9.66 -32.89 -3.03
N ALA A 132 -10.71 -32.12 -3.32
CA ALA A 132 -12.10 -32.59 -3.29
C ALA A 132 -12.48 -33.42 -4.53
N ASP A 133 -11.81 -33.20 -5.67
CA ASP A 133 -12.01 -34.01 -6.88
C ASP A 133 -11.28 -35.37 -6.80
N ALA A 134 -10.29 -35.51 -5.92
CA ALA A 134 -9.56 -36.76 -5.72
C ALA A 134 -10.39 -37.81 -4.95
N ASP A 135 -11.31 -37.39 -4.07
CA ASP A 135 -12.18 -38.28 -3.28
C ASP A 135 -13.47 -38.69 -4.00
N ALA A 136 -13.80 -38.09 -5.15
CA ALA A 136 -15.01 -38.41 -5.91
C ALA A 136 -14.82 -39.53 -6.95
N ALA A 137 -13.60 -40.05 -7.12
CA ALA A 137 -13.25 -41.08 -8.09
C ALA A 137 -12.79 -42.41 -7.46
N ALA A 138 -13.03 -42.61 -6.15
CA ALA A 138 -12.68 -43.83 -5.41
C ALA A 138 -13.92 -44.69 -5.05
#